data_AF-M6QP49-F1
#
_entry.id   AF-M6QP49-F1
#
_cell.length_a   1.000
_cell.length_b   1.000
_cell.length_c   1.000
_cell.angle_alpha   90.00
_cell.angle_beta   90.00
_cell.angle_gamma   90.00
#
_symmetry.space_group_name_H-M   'P 1'
#
loop_
_entity.id
_entity.type
_entity.pdbx_description
1 polymer ?
#
loop_
_entity_poly.entity_id
_entity_poly.type
_entity_poly.pdbx_seq_one_letter_code
_entity_poly.pdbx_strand_id
1 'polypeptide(L)'
;MYVGPLLSFPERLFYLAETFSNDRALWKEWKWISDGVRTFEKKIRSKKSESLLIWYDEFTNDQIFLRMVCWFLRDYEGSVKVANVKNWYDWEDSNRTKILTEYKKSNLSRDLDFQERNRYSDEYVEIRDRKEMLREFKEGKIVFLSVDHYDSDILLSITKEWQTAVRVVGTCLIRQFDRGEKDLTDSFFLWRIRNLIRSGSVEAEGDLSDWRRFRIRLPEERSIVGA
;
A
#
# COMPACT_ATOMS: atom_id res chain seq x y z
N MET A 1 -2.88 0.38 -1.21
CA MET A 1 -3.74 1.57 -1.00
C MET A 1 -2.93 2.79 -0.63
N TYR A 2 -1.82 2.64 0.10
CA TYR A 2 -0.92 3.75 0.45
C TYR A 2 -0.38 4.51 -0.77
N VAL A 3 -0.16 3.84 -1.90
CA VAL A 3 0.28 4.47 -3.16
C VAL A 3 -0.75 4.34 -4.30
N GLY A 4 -0.80 5.38 -5.15
CA GLY A 4 -1.53 5.43 -6.41
C GLY A 4 -2.96 5.98 -6.30
N PRO A 5 -3.68 6.06 -7.43
CA PRO A 5 -5.04 6.58 -7.47
C PRO A 5 -6.04 5.66 -6.75
N LEU A 6 -7.11 6.27 -6.26
CA LEU A 6 -8.24 5.59 -5.62
C LEU A 6 -9.59 5.94 -6.27
N LEU A 7 -9.56 6.75 -7.35
CA LEU A 7 -10.74 7.25 -8.06
C LEU A 7 -11.66 6.12 -8.57
N SER A 8 -11.05 5.07 -9.13
CA SER A 8 -11.77 3.88 -9.54
C SER A 8 -10.93 2.61 -9.39
N PHE A 9 -11.60 1.48 -9.21
CA PHE A 9 -10.96 0.19 -9.11
C PHE A 9 -10.18 -0.20 -10.39
N PRO A 10 -10.70 0.01 -11.62
CA PRO A 10 -9.93 -0.24 -12.84
C PRO A 10 -8.68 0.62 -12.97
N GLU A 11 -8.76 1.94 -12.73
CA GLU A 11 -7.58 2.81 -12.78
C GLU A 11 -6.54 2.42 -11.74
N ARG A 12 -6.98 1.96 -10.56
CA ARG A 12 -6.09 1.44 -9.53
C ARG A 12 -5.39 0.16 -9.99
N LEU A 13 -6.11 -0.81 -10.53
CA LEU A 13 -5.50 -2.04 -11.07
C LEU A 13 -4.51 -1.73 -12.19
N PHE A 14 -4.87 -0.81 -13.08
CA PHE A 14 -4.00 -0.35 -14.15
C PHE A 14 -2.72 0.29 -13.61
N TYR A 15 -2.85 1.22 -12.65
CA TYR A 15 -1.72 1.88 -12.01
C TYR A 15 -0.79 0.86 -11.35
N LEU A 16 -1.35 -0.12 -10.64
CA LEU A 16 -0.57 -1.17 -10.00
C LEU A 16 0.11 -2.08 -11.03
N ALA A 17 -0.56 -2.47 -12.12
CA ALA A 17 0.06 -3.28 -13.18
C ALA A 17 1.25 -2.54 -13.83
N GLU A 18 1.09 -1.24 -14.11
CA GLU A 18 2.18 -0.40 -14.62
C GLU A 18 3.32 -0.23 -13.59
N THR A 19 2.99 0.05 -12.34
CA THR A 19 3.97 0.35 -11.29
C THR A 19 4.78 -0.89 -10.89
N PHE A 20 4.10 -2.03 -10.72
CA PHE A 20 4.67 -3.23 -10.10
C PHE A 20 5.19 -4.22 -11.14
N SER A 21 4.58 -4.27 -12.32
CA SER A 21 4.96 -5.23 -13.36
C SER A 21 5.53 -4.59 -14.61
N ASN A 22 5.47 -3.25 -14.73
CA ASN A 22 5.79 -2.54 -15.96
C ASN A 22 5.04 -3.11 -17.18
N ASP A 23 3.89 -3.74 -16.94
CA ASP A 23 3.11 -4.45 -17.93
C ASP A 23 1.63 -4.09 -17.78
N ARG A 24 1.19 -3.21 -18.68
CA ARG A 24 -0.19 -2.75 -18.76
C ARG A 24 -1.14 -3.81 -19.34
N ALA A 25 -0.70 -5.01 -19.71
CA ALA A 25 -1.59 -6.09 -20.11
C ALA A 25 -2.08 -6.92 -18.90
N LEU A 26 -1.29 -6.97 -17.81
CA LEU A 26 -1.57 -7.80 -16.64
C LEU A 26 -2.81 -7.37 -15.83
N TRP A 27 -3.31 -6.14 -15.99
CA TRP A 27 -4.56 -5.75 -15.30
C TRP A 27 -5.75 -6.64 -15.70
N LYS A 28 -5.74 -7.21 -16.92
CA LYS A 28 -6.78 -8.14 -17.39
C LYS A 28 -6.74 -9.45 -16.61
N GLU A 29 -5.54 -9.89 -16.20
CA GLU A 29 -5.36 -11.06 -15.37
C GLU A 29 -5.85 -10.82 -13.93
N TRP A 30 -5.98 -9.56 -13.52
CA TRP A 30 -6.49 -9.17 -12.21
C TRP A 30 -8.00 -8.91 -12.19
N LYS A 31 -8.69 -9.23 -13.29
CA LYS A 31 -10.15 -9.11 -13.42
C LYS A 31 -10.91 -9.85 -12.33
N TRP A 32 -10.39 -10.98 -11.85
CA TRP A 32 -10.97 -11.74 -10.73
C TRP A 32 -11.14 -10.90 -9.45
N ILE A 33 -10.27 -9.89 -9.22
CA ILE A 33 -10.42 -8.99 -8.07
C ILE A 33 -11.64 -8.10 -8.25
N SER A 34 -11.87 -7.58 -9.47
CA SER A 34 -13.06 -6.78 -9.79
C SER A 34 -14.34 -7.61 -9.65
N ASP A 35 -14.31 -8.87 -10.07
CA ASP A 35 -15.44 -9.78 -9.95
C ASP A 35 -15.72 -10.12 -8.47
N GLY A 36 -14.68 -10.27 -7.65
CA GLY A 36 -14.77 -10.44 -6.20
C GLY A 36 -15.46 -9.26 -5.52
N VAL A 37 -15.05 -8.02 -5.83
CA VAL A 37 -15.67 -6.79 -5.31
C VAL A 37 -17.14 -6.71 -5.71
N ARG A 38 -17.46 -6.95 -6.99
CA ARG A 38 -18.85 -6.95 -7.48
C ARG A 38 -19.72 -7.99 -6.77
N THR A 39 -19.16 -9.17 -6.52
CA THR A 39 -19.84 -10.25 -5.78
C THR A 39 -20.12 -9.83 -4.34
N PHE A 40 -19.14 -9.19 -3.69
CA PHE A 40 -19.31 -8.61 -2.35
C PHE A 40 -20.41 -7.54 -2.33
N GLU A 41 -20.37 -6.56 -3.23
CA GLU A 41 -21.39 -5.51 -3.34
C GLU A 41 -22.80 -6.09 -3.53
N LYS A 42 -22.93 -7.09 -4.41
CA LYS A 42 -24.21 -7.77 -4.64
C LYS A 42 -24.72 -8.43 -3.36
N LYS A 43 -23.84 -9.10 -2.60
CA LYS A 43 -24.20 -9.74 -1.33
C LYS A 43 -24.67 -8.71 -0.30
N ILE A 44 -23.92 -7.63 -0.10
CA ILE A 44 -24.28 -6.54 0.83
C ILE A 44 -25.65 -5.93 0.49
N ARG A 45 -25.88 -5.61 -0.79
CA ARG A 45 -27.16 -5.02 -1.23
C ARG A 45 -28.34 -5.98 -1.11
N SER A 46 -28.10 -7.28 -1.21
CA SER A 46 -29.15 -8.31 -1.15
C SER A 46 -29.63 -8.65 0.26
N LYS A 47 -28.87 -8.29 1.31
CA LYS A 47 -29.16 -8.70 2.69
C LYS A 47 -29.19 -7.50 3.63
N LYS A 48 -30.39 -7.07 4.01
CA LYS A 48 -30.62 -5.91 4.89
C LYS A 48 -30.26 -6.10 6.37
N SER A 49 -29.92 -7.32 6.83
CA SER A 49 -29.99 -7.65 8.27
C SER A 49 -28.86 -8.53 8.81
N GLU A 50 -27.69 -8.55 8.16
CA GLU A 50 -26.50 -9.24 8.71
C GLU A 50 -25.60 -8.27 9.49
N SER A 51 -24.74 -8.79 10.36
CA SER A 51 -23.65 -8.02 10.97
C SER A 51 -22.40 -8.22 10.11
N LEU A 52 -21.74 -7.14 9.74
CA LEU A 52 -20.46 -7.15 9.03
C LEU A 52 -19.33 -6.96 10.01
N LEU A 53 -18.25 -7.71 9.79
CA LEU A 53 -17.05 -7.65 10.59
C LEU A 53 -15.87 -7.29 9.69
N ILE A 54 -15.19 -6.21 10.01
CA ILE A 54 -14.02 -5.72 9.29
C ILE A 54 -12.80 -5.95 10.18
N TRP A 55 -11.81 -6.65 9.65
CA TRP A 55 -10.50 -6.76 10.26
C TRP A 55 -9.59 -5.71 9.66
N TYR A 56 -8.81 -5.06 10.52
CA TYR A 56 -7.86 -4.05 10.12
C TYR A 56 -6.69 -4.03 11.10
N ASP A 57 -5.54 -3.57 10.65
CA ASP A 57 -4.42 -3.22 11.51
C ASP A 57 -4.05 -1.73 11.38
N GLU A 58 -2.90 -1.35 11.92
CA GLU A 58 -2.40 0.02 11.90
C GLU A 58 -1.57 0.35 10.66
N PHE A 59 -1.44 -0.56 9.68
CA PHE A 59 -0.80 -0.25 8.42
C PHE A 59 -1.65 0.73 7.62
N THR A 60 -0.99 1.58 6.85
CA THR A 60 -1.65 2.59 6.01
C THR A 60 -2.67 1.97 5.07
N ASN A 61 -2.38 0.78 4.53
CA ASN A 61 -3.30 0.08 3.65
C ASN A 61 -4.63 -0.24 4.32
N ASP A 62 -4.58 -0.84 5.50
CA ASP A 62 -5.74 -1.29 6.25
C ASP A 62 -6.57 -0.10 6.74
N GLN A 63 -5.89 0.98 7.15
CA GLN A 63 -6.53 2.21 7.56
C GLN A 63 -7.28 2.88 6.40
N ILE A 64 -6.68 2.94 5.20
CA ILE A 64 -7.38 3.41 4.00
C ILE A 64 -8.51 2.45 3.61
N PHE A 65 -8.29 1.15 3.72
CA PHE A 65 -9.29 0.12 3.40
C PHE A 65 -10.53 0.25 4.28
N LEU A 66 -10.35 0.42 5.59
CA LEU A 66 -11.44 0.60 6.54
C LEU A 66 -12.33 1.79 6.15
N ARG A 67 -11.70 2.91 5.77
CA ARG A 67 -12.39 4.12 5.30
C ARG A 67 -13.13 3.88 3.99
N MET A 68 -12.47 3.23 3.04
CA MET A 68 -13.05 2.83 1.76
C MET A 68 -14.28 1.93 1.95
N VAL A 69 -14.19 0.93 2.82
CA VAL A 69 -15.31 0.02 3.13
C VAL A 69 -16.46 0.78 3.78
N CYS A 70 -16.18 1.70 4.71
CA CYS A 70 -17.23 2.55 5.31
C CYS A 70 -17.96 3.38 4.25
N TRP A 71 -17.23 3.93 3.27
CA TRP A 71 -17.84 4.62 2.13
C TRP A 71 -18.71 3.70 1.26
N PHE A 72 -18.26 2.47 0.97
CA PHE A 72 -19.08 1.49 0.25
C PHE A 72 -20.33 1.07 1.03
N LEU A 73 -20.24 1.07 2.36
CA LEU A 73 -21.32 0.71 3.28
C LEU A 73 -22.14 1.92 3.77
N ARG A 74 -22.02 3.09 3.14
CA ARG A 74 -22.73 4.30 3.60
C ARG A 74 -24.26 4.16 3.62
N ASP A 75 -24.81 3.37 2.71
CA ASP A 75 -26.26 3.08 2.62
C ASP A 75 -26.64 1.76 3.32
N TYR A 76 -25.70 1.14 4.06
CA TYR A 76 -25.91 -0.14 4.72
C TYR A 76 -26.53 0.05 6.11
N GLU A 77 -27.73 -0.48 6.32
CA GLU A 77 -28.48 -0.34 7.59
C GLU A 77 -28.07 -1.36 8.66
N GLY A 78 -27.31 -2.42 8.30
CA GLY A 78 -26.87 -3.45 9.24
C GLY A 78 -25.76 -2.97 10.20
N SER A 79 -25.50 -3.78 11.23
CA SER A 79 -24.41 -3.55 12.19
C SER A 79 -23.06 -3.76 11.50
N VAL A 80 -22.13 -2.82 11.72
CA VAL A 80 -20.74 -2.93 11.29
C VAL A 80 -19.86 -2.99 12.53
N LYS A 81 -19.06 -4.03 12.62
CA LYS A 81 -18.10 -4.27 13.68
C LYS A 81 -16.69 -4.19 13.13
N VAL A 82 -15.77 -3.69 13.94
CA VAL A 82 -14.35 -3.63 13.60
C VAL A 82 -13.54 -4.38 14.64
N ALA A 83 -12.52 -5.12 14.19
CA ALA A 83 -11.56 -5.78 15.07
C ALA A 83 -10.14 -5.39 14.63
N ASN A 84 -9.39 -4.78 15.55
CA ASN A 84 -8.00 -4.42 15.33
C ASN A 84 -7.11 -5.64 15.57
N VAL A 85 -6.36 -6.05 14.55
CA VAL A 85 -5.53 -7.27 14.58
C VAL A 85 -4.03 -6.99 14.75
N LYS A 86 -3.65 -5.75 15.10
CA LYS A 86 -2.24 -5.34 15.27
C LYS A 86 -1.40 -6.30 16.11
N ASN A 87 -1.95 -6.77 17.23
CA ASN A 87 -1.24 -7.64 18.19
C ASN A 87 -1.42 -9.13 17.90
N TRP A 88 -1.93 -9.49 16.72
CA TRP A 88 -2.31 -10.87 16.41
C TRP A 88 -1.21 -11.67 15.72
N TYR A 89 -0.22 -10.97 15.14
CA TYR A 89 1.02 -11.57 14.69
C TYR A 89 2.01 -11.58 15.85
N ASP A 90 1.88 -12.56 16.73
CA ASP A 90 3.05 -13.01 17.47
C ASP A 90 3.90 -13.83 16.48
N TRP A 91 5.02 -13.26 16.02
CA TRP A 91 5.93 -13.94 15.11
C TRP A 91 6.54 -15.21 15.76
N GLU A 92 6.46 -15.35 17.08
CA GLU A 92 6.95 -16.52 17.81
C GLU A 92 5.91 -17.67 17.87
N ASP A 93 4.60 -17.39 17.87
CA ASP A 93 3.52 -18.40 17.91
C ASP A 93 2.63 -18.32 16.65
N SER A 94 3.22 -18.67 15.50
CA SER A 94 2.61 -18.58 14.15
C SER A 94 1.45 -19.57 13.87
N ASN A 95 0.74 -20.05 14.89
CA ASN A 95 -0.35 -21.02 14.72
C ASN A 95 -1.66 -20.33 14.27
N ARG A 96 -1.79 -20.15 12.95
CA ARG A 96 -2.95 -19.54 12.27
C ARG A 96 -4.33 -20.10 12.66
N THR A 97 -4.40 -21.35 13.13
CA THR A 97 -5.65 -22.01 13.54
C THR A 97 -6.11 -21.59 14.95
N LYS A 98 -5.16 -21.30 15.84
CA LYS A 98 -5.41 -20.83 17.22
C LYS A 98 -5.97 -19.41 17.19
N ILE A 99 -5.35 -18.56 16.38
CA ILE A 99 -5.75 -17.21 15.96
C ILE A 99 -7.26 -17.14 15.64
N LEU A 100 -7.76 -17.88 14.63
CA LEU A 100 -9.19 -17.90 14.25
C LEU A 100 -10.14 -18.38 15.36
N THR A 101 -9.66 -19.28 16.23
CA THR A 101 -10.47 -19.86 17.32
C THR A 101 -10.55 -18.93 18.53
N GLU A 102 -9.46 -18.26 18.89
CA GLU A 102 -9.41 -17.23 19.93
C GLU A 102 -10.15 -15.96 19.49
N TYR A 103 -10.14 -15.62 18.20
CA TYR A 103 -10.97 -14.55 17.65
C TYR A 103 -12.47 -14.77 17.92
N LYS A 104 -12.99 -15.96 17.64
CA LYS A 104 -14.41 -16.29 17.90
C LYS A 104 -14.76 -16.24 19.39
N LYS A 105 -13.77 -16.38 20.27
CA LYS A 105 -13.94 -16.38 21.74
C LYS A 105 -13.74 -15.00 22.36
N SER A 106 -13.08 -14.08 21.67
CA SER A 106 -12.63 -12.82 22.22
C SER A 106 -13.55 -11.69 21.79
N ASN A 107 -14.01 -10.89 22.76
CA ASN A 107 -14.91 -9.76 22.56
C ASN A 107 -14.16 -8.53 21.97
N LEU A 108 -13.21 -8.78 21.06
CA LEU A 108 -12.29 -7.79 20.49
C LEU A 108 -12.91 -6.95 19.38
N SER A 109 -14.05 -7.42 18.86
CA SER A 109 -14.83 -6.61 17.93
C SER A 109 -15.60 -5.55 18.72
N ARG A 110 -15.49 -4.29 18.28
CA ARG A 110 -16.40 -3.23 18.73
C ARG A 110 -17.36 -2.88 17.61
N ASP A 111 -18.56 -2.46 17.97
CA ASP A 111 -19.44 -1.81 17.01
C ASP A 111 -18.82 -0.48 16.56
N LEU A 112 -19.00 -0.19 15.28
CA LEU A 112 -18.65 1.07 14.66
C LEU A 112 -19.94 1.87 14.52
N ASP A 113 -20.07 2.94 15.30
CA ASP A 113 -21.30 3.72 15.32
C ASP A 113 -21.52 4.51 14.02
N PHE A 114 -22.72 5.07 13.86
CA PHE A 114 -23.08 5.81 12.64
C PHE A 114 -22.20 7.05 12.41
N GLN A 115 -21.78 7.74 13.47
CA GLN A 115 -20.94 8.93 13.35
C GLN A 115 -19.52 8.56 12.91
N GLU A 116 -18.93 7.52 13.48
CA GLU A 116 -17.62 6.98 13.08
C GLU A 116 -17.65 6.48 11.63
N ARG A 117 -18.70 5.76 11.24
CA ARG A 117 -18.90 5.28 9.86
C ARG A 117 -18.95 6.42 8.86
N ASN A 118 -19.72 7.46 9.15
CA ASN A 118 -19.81 8.62 8.28
C ASN A 118 -18.47 9.37 8.21
N ARG A 119 -17.82 9.58 9.35
CA ARG A 119 -16.47 10.20 9.38
C ARG A 119 -15.48 9.43 8.52
N TYR A 120 -15.42 8.10 8.64
CA TYR A 120 -14.54 7.27 7.81
C TYR A 120 -14.92 7.27 6.33
N SER A 121 -16.22 7.34 6.02
CA SER A 121 -16.69 7.51 4.65
C SER A 121 -16.23 8.85 4.06
N ASP A 122 -16.35 9.94 4.81
CA ASP A 122 -15.95 11.28 4.38
C ASP A 122 -14.41 11.39 4.25
N GLU A 123 -13.66 10.81 5.20
CA GLU A 123 -12.20 10.70 5.11
C GLU A 123 -11.78 9.95 3.84
N TYR A 124 -12.50 8.90 3.44
CA TYR A 124 -12.20 8.20 2.17
C TYR A 124 -12.42 9.10 0.96
N VAL A 125 -13.47 9.92 0.94
CA VAL A 125 -13.71 10.88 -0.14
C VAL A 125 -12.55 11.87 -0.24
N GLU A 126 -12.08 12.41 0.89
CA GLU A 126 -10.88 13.27 0.90
C GLU A 126 -9.65 12.52 0.34
N ILE A 127 -9.37 11.32 0.85
CA ILE A 127 -8.22 10.50 0.44
C ILE A 127 -8.25 10.19 -1.06
N ARG A 128 -9.44 9.95 -1.61
CA ARG A 128 -9.68 9.63 -3.02
C ARG A 128 -9.46 10.83 -3.93
N ASP A 129 -9.91 12.01 -3.50
CA ASP A 129 -9.95 13.22 -4.33
C ASP A 129 -8.66 14.05 -4.25
N ARG A 130 -7.74 13.68 -3.35
CA ARG A 130 -6.38 14.23 -3.26
C ARG A 130 -5.52 13.88 -4.47
N LYS A 131 -4.64 14.81 -4.85
CA LYS A 131 -3.69 14.65 -5.97
C LYS A 131 -2.46 13.85 -5.55
N GLU A 132 -2.11 13.93 -4.29
CA GLU A 132 -0.99 13.25 -3.66
C GLU A 132 -1.21 11.75 -3.73
N MET A 133 -0.27 11.07 -4.37
CA MET A 133 -0.39 9.64 -4.64
C MET A 133 0.19 8.78 -3.53
N LEU A 134 1.03 9.34 -2.65
CA LEU A 134 1.64 8.65 -1.51
C LEU A 134 0.97 9.08 -0.21
N ARG A 135 0.66 8.10 0.64
CA ARG A 135 -0.08 8.26 1.89
C ARG A 135 0.62 7.46 2.97
N GLU A 136 0.53 7.94 4.20
CA GLU A 136 1.04 7.26 5.39
C GLU A 136 0.02 7.42 6.53
N PHE A 137 -0.12 6.42 7.38
CA PHE A 137 -0.94 6.46 8.58
C PHE A 137 -0.05 6.71 9.79
N LYS A 138 -0.20 7.89 10.38
CA LYS A 138 0.63 8.34 11.50
C LYS A 138 -0.27 8.98 12.56
N GLU A 139 -0.08 8.57 13.81
CA GLU A 139 -0.77 9.15 14.97
C GLU A 139 -2.30 9.22 14.80
N GLY A 140 -2.89 8.16 14.23
CA GLY A 140 -4.35 8.07 14.03
C GLY A 140 -4.88 8.79 12.79
N LYS A 141 -4.01 9.37 11.94
CA LYS A 141 -4.40 10.16 10.77
C LYS A 141 -3.69 9.69 9.50
N ILE A 142 -4.37 9.86 8.37
CA ILE A 142 -3.74 9.70 7.05
C ILE A 142 -3.08 11.02 6.68
N VAL A 143 -1.77 11.00 6.49
CA VAL A 143 -0.98 12.10 5.96
C VAL A 143 -0.67 11.86 4.48
N PHE A 144 -0.56 12.95 3.73
CA PHE A 144 -0.33 12.92 2.29
C PHE A 144 1.08 13.41 1.99
N LEU A 145 1.81 12.65 1.18
CA LEU A 145 3.21 12.90 0.88
C LEU A 145 3.41 13.06 -0.63
N SER A 146 4.44 13.80 -1.00
CA SER A 146 4.92 13.80 -2.38
C SER A 146 5.47 12.42 -2.73
N VAL A 147 5.32 12.01 -3.99
CA VAL A 147 5.69 10.65 -4.40
C VAL A 147 7.19 10.38 -4.39
N ASP A 148 8.00 11.45 -4.38
CA ASP A 148 9.46 11.48 -4.26
C ASP A 148 9.95 11.63 -2.81
N HIS A 149 9.06 11.60 -1.82
CA HIS A 149 9.40 11.82 -0.40
C HIS A 149 10.57 10.95 0.09
N TYR A 150 10.65 9.70 -0.38
CA TYR A 150 11.68 8.74 0.01
C TYR A 150 12.90 8.70 -0.92
N ASP A 151 12.98 9.57 -1.93
CA ASP A 151 14.07 9.54 -2.92
C ASP A 151 15.43 9.77 -2.27
N SER A 152 15.54 10.70 -1.32
CA SER A 152 16.79 10.96 -0.61
C SER A 152 17.27 9.72 0.16
N ASP A 153 16.37 8.99 0.80
CA ASP A 153 16.71 7.77 1.54
C ASP A 153 17.14 6.62 0.60
N ILE A 154 16.51 6.52 -0.56
CA ILE A 154 16.89 5.58 -1.62
C ILE A 154 18.29 5.92 -2.13
N LEU A 155 18.56 7.20 -2.44
CA LEU A 155 19.87 7.66 -2.92
C LEU A 155 20.97 7.41 -1.89
N LEU A 156 20.69 7.62 -0.59
CA LEU A 156 21.61 7.26 0.49
C LEU A 156 21.89 5.75 0.61
N SER A 157 21.12 4.90 -0.08
CA SER A 157 21.29 3.45 -0.11
C SER A 157 22.07 2.97 -1.34
N ILE A 158 22.42 3.86 -2.27
CA ILE A 158 23.13 3.58 -3.51
C ILE A 158 24.56 4.12 -3.40
N THR A 159 25.57 3.34 -3.83
CA THR A 159 26.97 3.77 -3.84
C THR A 159 27.44 4.16 -5.25
N LYS A 160 28.68 4.68 -5.36
CA LYS A 160 29.34 4.91 -6.67
C LYS A 160 29.77 3.60 -7.37
N GLU A 161 29.73 2.47 -6.66
CA GLU A 161 30.04 1.14 -7.20
C GLU A 161 28.76 0.45 -7.69
N TRP A 162 28.89 -0.44 -8.68
CA TRP A 162 27.75 -1.21 -9.19
C TRP A 162 27.19 -2.16 -8.13
N GLN A 163 25.90 -2.04 -7.84
CA GLN A 163 25.17 -2.89 -6.89
C GLN A 163 23.90 -3.44 -7.55
N THR A 164 23.49 -4.67 -7.20
CA THR A 164 22.19 -5.18 -7.67
C THR A 164 21.06 -4.37 -7.07
N ALA A 165 20.01 -4.11 -7.86
CA ALA A 165 18.85 -3.36 -7.39
C ALA A 165 18.17 -4.01 -6.17
N VAL A 166 18.11 -5.35 -6.13
CA VAL A 166 17.62 -6.13 -4.97
C VAL A 166 18.33 -5.76 -3.68
N ARG A 167 19.66 -5.60 -3.73
CA ARG A 167 20.45 -5.29 -2.54
C ARG A 167 20.09 -3.91 -2.00
N VAL A 168 19.98 -2.92 -2.89
CA VAL A 168 19.58 -1.55 -2.52
C VAL A 168 18.16 -1.53 -1.97
N VAL A 169 17.21 -2.23 -2.61
CA VAL A 169 15.83 -2.37 -2.11
C VAL A 169 15.81 -3.00 -0.71
N GLY A 170 16.59 -4.06 -0.49
CA GLY A 170 16.74 -4.68 0.83
C GLY A 170 17.27 -3.71 1.88
N THR A 171 18.26 -2.88 1.54
CA THR A 171 18.76 -1.82 2.42
C THR A 171 17.69 -0.78 2.73
N CYS A 172 16.87 -0.37 1.75
CA CYS A 172 15.77 0.56 1.97
C CYS A 172 14.72 -0.01 2.95
N LEU A 173 14.35 -1.29 2.77
CA LEU A 173 13.41 -1.98 3.66
C LEU A 173 13.92 -2.08 5.10
N ILE A 174 15.20 -2.39 5.30
CA ILE A 174 15.83 -2.43 6.63
C ILE A 174 15.78 -1.04 7.27
N ARG A 175 16.20 0.01 6.54
CA ARG A 175 16.18 1.38 7.07
C ARG A 175 14.79 1.85 7.47
N GLN A 176 13.78 1.52 6.67
CA GLN A 176 12.39 1.79 6.97
C GLN A 176 11.98 1.09 8.28
N PHE A 177 12.29 -0.20 8.40
CA PHE A 177 12.01 -0.98 9.60
C PHE A 177 12.67 -0.39 10.86
N ASP A 178 13.95 0.01 10.76
CA ASP A 178 14.71 0.62 11.86
C ASP A 178 14.10 1.94 12.34
N ARG A 179 13.42 2.69 11.45
CA ARG A 179 12.67 3.91 11.78
C ARG A 179 11.27 3.65 12.35
N GLY A 180 10.85 2.39 12.43
CA GLY A 180 9.50 2.00 12.83
C GLY A 180 8.45 2.22 11.75
N GLU A 181 8.85 2.58 10.53
CA GLU A 181 7.99 2.67 9.36
C GLU A 181 7.77 1.25 8.80
N LYS A 182 6.53 0.89 8.44
CA LYS A 182 6.21 -0.51 8.07
C LYS A 182 5.39 -0.69 6.79
N ASP A 183 5.13 0.40 6.08
CA ASP A 183 4.10 0.40 5.03
C ASP A 183 4.62 0.24 3.59
N LEU A 184 5.86 0.63 3.30
CA LEU A 184 6.37 0.55 1.93
C LEU A 184 6.87 -0.85 1.61
N THR A 185 6.73 -1.21 0.34
CA THR A 185 7.08 -2.54 -0.16
C THR A 185 8.30 -2.47 -1.07
N ASP A 186 8.93 -3.62 -1.28
CA ASP A 186 9.99 -3.83 -2.27
C ASP A 186 9.65 -3.21 -3.64
N SER A 187 8.41 -3.38 -4.06
CA SER A 187 7.90 -2.92 -5.34
C SER A 187 7.76 -1.40 -5.40
N PHE A 188 7.43 -0.73 -4.29
CA PHE A 188 7.45 0.74 -4.21
C PHE A 188 8.86 1.26 -4.40
N PHE A 189 9.83 0.73 -3.66
CA PHE A 189 11.24 1.14 -3.79
C PHE A 189 11.78 0.87 -5.19
N LEU A 190 11.49 -0.31 -5.75
CA LEU A 190 11.90 -0.66 -7.11
C LEU A 190 11.31 0.29 -8.16
N TRP A 191 10.03 0.65 -8.01
CA TRP A 191 9.40 1.65 -8.87
C TRP A 191 10.05 3.03 -8.72
N ARG A 192 10.35 3.49 -7.50
CA ARG A 192 11.06 4.76 -7.28
C ARG A 192 12.47 4.74 -7.90
N ILE A 193 13.23 3.67 -7.71
CA ILE A 193 14.55 3.49 -8.34
C ILE A 193 14.45 3.61 -9.87
N ARG A 194 13.45 2.99 -10.50
CA ARG A 194 13.23 3.13 -11.96
C ARG A 194 12.94 4.57 -12.38
N ASN A 195 12.24 5.35 -11.57
CA ASN A 195 12.02 6.77 -11.83
C ASN A 195 13.31 7.59 -11.65
N LEU A 196 14.11 7.30 -10.63
CA LEU A 196 15.42 7.91 -10.44
C LEU A 196 16.36 7.62 -11.63
N ILE A 197 16.33 6.40 -12.18
CA ILE A 197 17.05 6.05 -13.42
C ILE A 197 16.56 6.90 -14.59
N ARG A 198 15.24 7.01 -14.80
CA ARG A 198 14.65 7.83 -15.88
C ARG A 198 15.01 9.31 -15.77
N SER A 199 15.15 9.83 -14.55
CA SER A 199 15.55 11.21 -14.30
C SER A 199 17.05 11.47 -14.48
N GLY A 200 17.87 10.42 -14.60
CA GLY A 200 19.33 10.52 -14.65
C GLY A 200 19.99 10.66 -13.27
N SER A 201 19.24 10.56 -12.17
CA SER A 201 19.77 10.61 -10.80
C SER A 201 20.48 9.32 -10.39
N VAL A 202 20.25 8.22 -11.10
CA VAL A 202 20.84 6.89 -10.88
C VAL A 202 21.21 6.31 -12.24
N GLU A 203 22.41 5.74 -12.35
CA GLU A 203 22.82 4.98 -13.52
C GLU A 203 22.39 3.52 -13.37
N ALA A 204 22.08 2.86 -14.49
CA ALA A 204 21.71 1.46 -14.50
C ALA A 204 22.31 0.70 -15.68
N GLU A 205 22.55 -0.59 -15.48
CA GLU A 205 22.99 -1.53 -16.51
C GLU A 205 22.25 -2.88 -16.39
N GLY A 206 22.14 -3.58 -17.52
CA GLY A 206 21.37 -4.82 -17.63
C GLY A 206 19.90 -4.58 -17.99
N ASP A 207 19.10 -5.64 -17.86
CA ASP A 207 17.67 -5.62 -18.17
C ASP A 207 16.84 -5.11 -16.98
N LEU A 208 16.28 -3.90 -17.10
CA LEU A 208 15.46 -3.27 -16.05
C LEU A 208 14.15 -4.02 -15.74
N SER A 209 13.73 -4.95 -16.61
CA SER A 209 12.59 -5.84 -16.34
C SER A 209 12.96 -6.97 -15.37
N ASP A 210 14.22 -7.42 -15.39
CA ASP A 210 14.76 -8.41 -14.45
C ASP A 210 15.35 -7.73 -13.21
N TRP A 211 14.46 -7.38 -12.29
CA TRP A 211 14.81 -6.73 -11.03
C TRP A 211 15.80 -7.50 -10.16
N ARG A 212 15.97 -8.81 -10.40
CA ARG A 212 16.94 -9.63 -9.67
C ARG A 212 18.36 -9.43 -10.17
N ARG A 213 18.54 -8.90 -11.39
CA ARG A 213 19.83 -8.89 -12.08
C ARG A 213 20.34 -7.52 -12.47
N PHE A 214 19.48 -6.54 -12.75
CA PHE A 214 20.00 -5.21 -13.12
C PHE A 214 20.76 -4.57 -11.96
N ARG A 215 21.80 -3.82 -12.33
CA ARG A 215 22.68 -3.15 -11.40
C ARG A 215 22.49 -1.64 -11.50
N ILE A 216 22.72 -0.96 -10.39
CA ILE A 216 22.59 0.49 -10.25
C ILE A 216 23.80 1.05 -9.51
N ARG A 217 24.09 2.33 -9.77
CA ARG A 217 25.05 3.14 -9.03
C ARG A 217 24.65 4.61 -9.08
N LEU A 218 25.24 5.42 -8.20
CA LEU A 218 25.20 6.87 -8.33
C LEU A 218 26.00 7.30 -9.57
N PRO A 219 25.55 8.32 -10.31
CA PRO A 219 26.32 8.86 -11.42
C PRO A 219 27.71 9.32 -10.97
N GLU A 220 28.69 9.20 -11.86
CA GLU A 220 29.96 9.90 -11.66
C GLU A 220 29.68 11.41 -11.71
N GLU A 221 30.36 12.19 -10.84
CA GLU A 221 30.25 13.65 -10.89
C GLU A 221 30.52 14.09 -12.33
N ARG A 222 29.53 14.71 -12.97
CA ARG A 222 29.77 15.38 -14.25
C ARG A 222 30.79 16.45 -13.95
N SER A 223 32.04 16.23 -14.36
CA SER A 223 32.99 17.30 -14.56
C SER A 223 32.26 18.35 -15.39
N ILE A 224 31.96 19.49 -14.78
CA ILE A 224 31.55 20.69 -15.50
C ILE A 224 32.77 21.04 -16.33
N VAL A 225 32.85 20.48 -17.54
CA VAL A 225 33.79 20.98 -18.54
C VAL A 225 33.28 22.38 -18.85
N GLY A 226 34.08 23.36 -18.42
CA GLY A 226 33.73 24.76 -18.39
C GLY A 226 33.34 25.33 -19.75
N ALA A 227 32.68 26.49 -19.63
CA ALA A 227 32.39 27.54 -20.62
C ALA A 227 33.10 27.46 -21.98
#